data_AF-A0A2R4A8C5-F1
#
_entry.id   AF-A0A2R4A8C5-F1
#
_cell.length_a   1.000
_cell.length_b   1.000
_cell.length_c   1.000
_cell.angle_alpha   90.00
_cell.angle_beta   90.00
_cell.angle_gamma   90.00
#
_symmetry.space_group_name_H-M   'P 1'
#
loop_
_entity.id
_entity.type
_entity.pdbx_description
1 polymer ?
#
loop_
_entity_poly.entity_id
_entity_poly.type
_entity_poly.pdbx_seq_one_letter_code
_entity_poly.pdbx_strand_id
1 'polypeptide(L)'
;MISDLLPPVDLTELLLEINAHTGFADEFFHASEASARVDDLPVSISAVLMAEACNIGLEPLIRSNVPALTRHRLNWTKANYLRAETITSANARLVDFQATLPEK
;
A
#
# COMPACT_ATOMS: atom_id res chain seq x y z
N MET A 1 -12.45 15.84 22.69
CA MET A 1 -11.74 14.58 23.04
C MET A 1 -10.52 14.46 22.14
N ILE A 2 -9.54 13.58 22.42
CA ILE A 2 -8.34 13.41 21.55
C ILE A 2 -8.73 13.10 20.10
N SER A 3 -9.92 12.51 19.89
CA SER A 3 -10.55 12.28 18.59
C SER A 3 -10.76 13.53 17.73
N ASP A 4 -10.86 14.72 18.32
CA ASP A 4 -11.03 16.00 17.58
C ASP A 4 -9.68 16.57 17.08
N LEU A 5 -8.56 15.99 17.51
CA LEU A 5 -7.20 16.40 17.13
C LEU A 5 -6.62 15.55 15.99
N LEU A 6 -7.26 14.42 15.66
CA LEU A 6 -6.88 13.58 14.54
C LEU A 6 -7.73 14.00 13.32
N PRO A 7 -7.12 14.51 12.25
CA PRO A 7 -7.86 14.77 11.03
C PRO A 7 -8.53 13.47 10.53
N PRO A 8 -9.71 13.54 9.89
CA PRO A 8 -10.27 12.39 9.22
C PRO A 8 -9.34 12.00 8.07
N VAL A 9 -8.51 10.97 8.28
CA VAL A 9 -7.54 10.47 7.30
C VAL A 9 -8.06 9.14 6.75
N ASP A 10 -8.09 9.01 5.42
CA ASP A 10 -8.34 7.72 4.78
C ASP A 10 -7.17 6.78 5.13
N LEU A 11 -7.46 5.57 5.59
CA LEU A 11 -6.43 4.63 6.01
C LEU A 11 -5.46 4.28 4.86
N THR A 12 -5.91 4.42 3.60
CA THR A 12 -5.04 4.30 2.43
C THR A 12 -4.10 5.50 2.25
N GLU A 13 -4.51 6.71 2.62
CA GLU A 13 -3.65 7.89 2.66
C GLU A 13 -2.58 7.75 3.75
N LEU A 14 -2.94 7.19 4.90
CA LEU A 14 -1.97 6.89 5.96
C LEU A 14 -0.90 5.90 5.47
N LEU A 15 -1.28 4.87 4.69
CA LEU A 15 -0.29 3.98 4.08
C LEU A 15 0.62 4.71 3.07
N LEU A 16 0.12 5.70 2.35
CA LEU A 16 0.94 6.52 1.46
C LEU A 16 1.92 7.41 2.23
N GLU A 17 1.52 7.96 3.37
CA GLU A 17 2.41 8.71 4.27
C GLU A 17 3.51 7.81 4.84
N ILE A 18 3.15 6.62 5.35
CA ILE A 18 4.13 5.62 5.80
C ILE A 18 5.06 5.21 4.65
N ASN A 19 4.54 5.07 3.43
CA ASN A 19 5.38 4.82 2.26
C ASN A 19 6.35 5.98 1.99
N ALA A 20 5.92 7.23 2.12
CA ALA A 20 6.81 8.39 1.96
C ALA A 20 7.96 8.39 2.97
N HIS A 21 7.75 7.84 4.17
CA HIS A 21 8.79 7.71 5.19
C HIS A 21 9.71 6.52 5.01
N THR A 22 9.20 5.39 4.52
CA THR A 22 9.92 4.09 4.57
C THR A 22 10.33 3.54 3.20
N GLY A 23 9.64 3.96 2.14
CA GLY A 23 9.74 3.39 0.80
C GLY A 23 9.27 1.94 0.71
N PHE A 24 8.45 1.45 1.65
CA PHE A 24 8.07 0.04 1.68
C PHE A 24 7.34 -0.42 0.39
N ALA A 25 6.64 0.48 -0.31
CA ALA A 25 5.92 0.14 -1.53
C ALA A 25 6.86 -0.21 -2.70
N ASP A 26 8.12 0.21 -2.66
CA ASP A 26 9.12 -0.09 -3.68
C ASP A 26 9.54 -1.57 -3.67
N GLU A 27 9.29 -2.28 -2.56
CA GLU A 27 9.55 -3.72 -2.42
C GLU A 27 8.52 -4.59 -3.16
N PHE A 28 7.43 -3.99 -3.65
CA PHE A 28 6.45 -4.67 -4.48
C PHE A 28 6.89 -4.62 -5.95
N PHE A 29 7.64 -5.63 -6.37
CA PHE A 29 8.05 -5.81 -7.75
C PHE A 29 7.09 -6.73 -8.53
N HIS A 30 6.99 -6.52 -9.85
CA HIS A 30 6.13 -7.29 -10.73
C HIS A 30 6.56 -8.77 -10.76
N ALA A 31 5.60 -9.69 -10.85
CA ALA A 31 5.84 -11.14 -10.81
C ALA A 31 6.66 -11.68 -11.99
N SER A 32 6.66 -10.95 -13.10
CA SER A 32 7.56 -11.14 -14.24
C SER A 32 8.66 -10.08 -14.21
N GLU A 33 9.89 -10.47 -14.54
CA GLU A 33 11.05 -9.56 -14.66
C GLU A 33 10.88 -8.49 -15.75
N ALA A 34 9.88 -8.62 -16.62
CA ALA A 34 9.46 -7.56 -17.54
C ALA A 34 8.74 -6.45 -16.75
N SER A 35 9.50 -5.49 -16.22
CA SER A 35 8.96 -4.35 -15.48
C SER A 35 8.17 -3.43 -16.41
N ALA A 36 6.84 -3.51 -16.35
CA ALA A 36 5.99 -2.42 -16.81
C ALA A 36 6.00 -1.35 -15.72
N ARG A 37 6.63 -0.19 -15.98
CA ARG A 37 6.47 0.97 -15.11
C ARG A 37 5.01 1.38 -15.10
N VAL A 38 4.47 1.47 -13.91
CA VAL A 38 3.06 1.64 -13.66
C VAL A 38 2.88 2.90 -12.84
N ASP A 39 2.19 3.87 -13.41
CA ASP A 39 1.91 5.14 -12.74
C ASP A 39 1.07 4.91 -11.48
N ASP A 40 1.40 5.65 -10.42
CA ASP A 40 0.72 5.61 -9.11
C ASP A 40 0.63 4.20 -8.50
N LEU A 41 1.63 3.34 -8.77
CA LEU A 41 1.68 2.00 -8.17
C LEU A 41 1.53 2.00 -6.64
N PRO A 42 2.16 2.91 -5.86
CA PRO A 42 1.97 2.95 -4.41
C PRO A 42 0.51 3.12 -3.98
N VAL A 43 -0.30 3.88 -4.74
CA VAL A 43 -1.74 4.05 -4.47
C VAL A 43 -2.47 2.72 -4.63
N SER A 44 -2.21 2.00 -5.73
CA SER A 44 -2.81 0.68 -5.94
C SER A 44 -2.36 -0.34 -4.88
N ILE A 45 -1.09 -0.32 -4.49
CA ILE A 45 -0.53 -1.21 -3.45
C ILE A 45 -1.17 -0.92 -2.09
N SER A 46 -1.24 0.34 -1.66
CA SER A 46 -1.89 0.74 -0.40
C SER A 46 -3.34 0.28 -0.35
N ALA A 47 -4.10 0.44 -1.44
CA ALA A 47 -5.47 -0.04 -1.51
C ALA A 47 -5.55 -1.58 -1.43
N VAL A 48 -4.70 -2.31 -2.15
CA VAL A 48 -4.70 -3.78 -2.07
C VAL A 48 -4.32 -4.25 -0.66
N LEU A 49 -3.30 -3.67 -0.05
CA LEU A 49 -2.91 -4.01 1.33
C LEU A 49 -4.03 -3.72 2.31
N MET A 50 -4.76 -2.61 2.15
CA MET A 50 -5.92 -2.30 2.97
C MET A 50 -7.00 -3.38 2.87
N ALA A 51 -7.33 -3.78 1.64
CA ALA A 51 -8.33 -4.81 1.39
C ALA A 51 -7.98 -6.15 2.03
N GLU A 52 -6.72 -6.58 1.89
CA GLU A 52 -6.27 -7.87 2.42
C GLU A 52 -6.05 -7.83 3.94
N ALA A 53 -5.42 -6.79 4.48
CA ALA A 53 -5.13 -6.68 5.91
C ALA A 53 -6.41 -6.51 6.74
N CYS A 54 -7.40 -5.78 6.22
CA CYS A 54 -8.66 -5.54 6.91
C CYS A 54 -9.76 -6.54 6.54
N ASN A 55 -9.51 -7.48 5.62
CA ASN A 55 -10.49 -8.46 5.13
C ASN A 55 -11.79 -7.82 4.58
N ILE A 56 -11.70 -6.60 4.01
CA ILE A 56 -12.86 -5.84 3.50
C ILE A 56 -13.12 -6.05 2.01
N GLY A 57 -12.21 -6.75 1.31
CA GLY A 57 -12.25 -6.89 -0.14
C GLY A 57 -11.97 -5.58 -0.88
N LEU A 58 -11.93 -5.62 -2.22
CA LEU A 58 -11.57 -4.45 -3.05
C LEU A 58 -12.73 -3.46 -3.27
N GLU A 59 -13.98 -3.90 -3.15
CA GLU A 59 -15.16 -3.10 -3.51
C GLU A 59 -15.23 -1.72 -2.82
N PRO A 60 -14.94 -1.59 -1.51
CA PRO A 60 -14.94 -0.29 -0.83
C PRO A 60 -13.91 0.71 -1.36
N LEU A 61 -12.83 0.23 -1.97
CA LEU A 61 -11.67 1.00 -2.40
C LEU A 61 -11.71 1.38 -3.88
N ILE A 62 -12.66 0.82 -4.63
CA ILE A 62 -12.79 1.09 -6.06
C ILE A 62 -13.26 2.53 -6.29
N ARG A 63 -12.57 3.24 -7.19
CA ARG A 63 -12.94 4.55 -7.71
C ARG A 63 -12.76 4.53 -9.22
N SER A 64 -13.87 4.52 -9.98
CA SER A 64 -13.84 4.40 -11.45
C SER A 64 -13.20 5.61 -12.14
N ASN A 65 -13.22 6.78 -11.50
CA ASN A 65 -12.63 8.01 -11.97
C ASN A 65 -11.15 8.18 -11.61
N VAL A 66 -10.56 7.25 -10.84
CA VAL A 66 -9.15 7.28 -10.45
C VAL A 66 -8.45 6.07 -11.07
N PRO A 67 -7.56 6.23 -12.07
CA PRO A 67 -6.93 5.11 -12.79
C PRO A 67 -6.29 4.06 -11.87
N ALA A 68 -5.59 4.51 -10.82
CA ALA A 68 -4.92 3.66 -9.83
C ALA A 68 -5.88 2.81 -8.95
N LEU A 69 -7.16 3.19 -8.88
CA LEU A 69 -8.17 2.59 -8.01
C LEU A 69 -9.33 1.96 -8.80
N THR A 70 -9.18 1.77 -10.11
CA THR A 70 -10.18 1.02 -10.88
C THR A 70 -10.18 -0.46 -10.46
N ARG A 71 -11.34 -1.13 -10.57
CA ARG A 71 -11.45 -2.57 -10.27
C ARG A 71 -10.43 -3.42 -11.02
N HIS A 72 -10.27 -3.14 -12.32
CA HIS A 72 -9.30 -3.85 -13.14
C HIS A 72 -7.88 -3.65 -12.62
N ARG A 73 -7.53 -2.40 -12.30
CA ARG A 73 -6.23 -2.07 -11.75
C ARG A 73 -5.93 -2.79 -10.45
N LEU A 74 -6.83 -2.72 -9.46
CA LEU A 74 -6.58 -3.33 -8.14
C LEU A 74 -6.46 -4.86 -8.22
N ASN A 75 -7.29 -5.53 -9.04
CA ASN A 75 -7.16 -6.97 -9.25
C ASN A 75 -5.81 -7.32 -9.92
N TRP A 76 -5.41 -6.54 -10.92
CA TRP A 76 -4.14 -6.74 -11.60
C TRP A 76 -2.95 -6.51 -10.66
N THR A 77 -2.99 -5.45 -9.84
CA THR A 77 -1.97 -5.18 -8.82
C THR A 77 -1.88 -6.33 -7.81
N LYS A 78 -3.01 -6.79 -7.26
CA LYS A 78 -3.04 -7.93 -6.34
C LYS A 78 -2.39 -9.17 -6.96
N ALA A 79 -2.75 -9.51 -8.21
CA ALA A 79 -2.25 -10.71 -8.87
C ALA A 79 -0.75 -10.65 -9.22
N ASN A 80 -0.22 -9.47 -9.55
CA ASN A 80 1.13 -9.35 -10.10
C ASN A 80 2.16 -8.81 -9.11
N TYR A 81 1.75 -8.22 -7.99
CA TYR A 81 2.65 -7.58 -7.04
C TYR A 81 2.56 -8.13 -5.62
N LEU A 82 1.40 -8.64 -5.19
CA LEU A 82 1.24 -9.11 -3.83
C LEU A 82 1.66 -10.59 -3.71
N ARG A 83 2.85 -10.83 -3.15
CA ARG A 83 3.39 -12.16 -2.86
C ARG A 83 3.98 -12.22 -1.46
N ALA A 84 4.17 -13.43 -0.93
CA ALA A 84 4.78 -13.60 0.39
C ALA A 84 6.16 -12.91 0.48
N GLU A 85 7.00 -13.10 -0.54
CA GLU A 85 8.33 -12.48 -0.63
C GLU A 85 8.28 -10.95 -0.58
N THR A 86 7.42 -10.31 -1.39
CA THR A 86 7.31 -8.83 -1.42
C THR A 86 6.76 -8.29 -0.09
N ILE A 87 5.84 -9.01 0.55
CA ILE A 87 5.34 -8.67 1.89
C ILE A 87 6.47 -8.76 2.93
N THR A 88 7.28 -9.82 2.87
CA THR A 88 8.44 -9.98 3.77
C THR A 88 9.44 -8.85 3.59
N SER A 89 9.80 -8.49 2.35
CA SER A 89 10.72 -7.38 2.07
C SER A 89 10.14 -6.02 2.52
N ALA A 90 8.88 -5.74 2.22
CA ALA A 90 8.19 -4.54 2.68
C ALA A 90 8.17 -4.44 4.22
N ASN A 91 7.92 -5.55 4.92
CA ASN A 91 7.96 -5.58 6.38
C ASN A 91 9.37 -5.31 6.93
N ALA A 92 10.42 -5.81 6.29
CA ALA A 92 11.79 -5.50 6.68
C ALA A 92 12.05 -3.99 6.62
N ARG A 93 11.62 -3.32 5.54
CA ARG A 93 11.71 -1.85 5.42
C ARG A 93 11.01 -1.11 6.55
N LEU A 94 9.82 -1.57 6.93
CA LEU A 94 9.06 -0.98 8.05
C LEU A 94 9.77 -1.17 9.40
N VAL A 95 10.28 -2.38 9.66
CA VAL A 95 11.01 -2.70 10.89
C VAL A 95 12.33 -1.92 10.98
N ASP A 96 13.07 -1.84 9.88
CA ASP A 96 14.32 -1.08 9.80
C ASP A 96 14.07 0.40 10.09
N PHE A 97 13.02 0.99 9.52
CA PHE A 97 12.64 2.36 9.82
C PHE A 97 12.25 2.53 11.29
N GLN A 98 11.42 1.64 11.83
CA GLN A 98 10.99 1.67 13.24
C GLN A 98 12.19 1.63 14.20
N ALA A 99 13.24 0.86 13.88
CA ALA A 99 14.47 0.78 14.67
C ALA A 99 15.27 2.10 14.72
N THR A 100 15.01 3.03 13.80
CA THR A 100 15.62 4.37 13.82
C THR A 100 14.87 5.37 14.71
N LEU A 101 13.63 5.06 15.08
CA LEU A 101 12.81 5.93 15.92
C LEU A 101 13.23 5.79 17.39
N PRO A 102 13.20 6.88 18.17
CA PRO A 102 13.45 6.80 19.60
C PRO A 102 12.38 5.95 20.29
N GLU A 103 12.78 5.11 21.25
CA GLU A 103 11.85 4.42 22.13
C GLU A 103 11.04 5.47 22.92
N LYS A 104 9.71 5.31 22.93
CA LYS A 104 8.80 6.18 23.68
C LYS A 104 8.83 5.88 25.18
#